data_AF-A0A7W8DSC6-F1
#
_entry.id   AF-A0A7W8DSC6-F1
#
_cell.length_a   1.000
_cell.length_b   1.000
_cell.length_c   1.000
_cell.angle_alpha   90.00
_cell.angle_beta   90.00
_cell.angle_gamma   90.00
#
_symmetry.space_group_name_H-M   'P 1'
#
loop_
_entity.id
_entity.type
_entity.pdbx_description
1 polymer ?
#
loop_
_entity_poly.entity_id
_entity_poly.type
_entity_poly.pdbx_seq_one_letter_code
_entity_poly.pdbx_strand_id
1 'polypeptide(L)'
;MPETAPSPLITNIAAYQFATLTDLKSLRERLVAQCKAWGLKGTILLSTEGINLFIAGLRPQIDLLLAELRALPGLESLTPKFSESADQPFRRMLVRIKKEIIAFGVEGIEPAKYTSPRIEAKTLKQWLDEGRPITLLDTRNDYEVKLGTFKNAHIIGVDSFRDFPEAVRRLPEELKQQPIVTFCTGGIRCEKAAPFMEREGFQQVWQLEGGILKYFEEVGAAHYDGECFVFDQRVGVDPALSETESTQCFVCQSPLTEEDQKDSRFVEHVSCPYCYKTTEQQMQENIAARHAAIRGATTPLPGSVPYDHEQPLNVPEACDGRTLLETLTTVLPHVPLAELQSRFENKRILNQDHQPVPPHHIVRAGERYLRLLPAMVEPTVNADIRLLHEDEAIIVLEKPAPLPMHAGGRFNRNTLQYILHQVYQPQKPRPCHRLDANTTGLVIVARTRHFAGNIQTQFAQGKVAKTYLARVHGHPTADSFHSEAPISDVPGALGSRDVDEDQGRSARTEFRVLRREADGSSLIEARPITGRTNQIRIHLWQLGHSIIGDPVYLPGQAVGDTQTLDTESDPLCLHAWKVTFTHPLTKQSAHFETTRPAWA
;
A
#
# COMPACT_ATOMS: atom_id res chain seq x y z
N MET A 1 -45.01 30.05 20.17
CA MET A 1 -43.59 29.68 19.94
C MET A 1 -42.87 30.97 19.61
N PRO A 2 -41.75 31.31 20.25
CA PRO A 2 -41.03 32.53 19.88
C PRO A 2 -40.44 32.32 18.49
N GLU A 3 -40.73 33.24 17.56
CA GLU A 3 -40.02 33.35 16.29
C GLU A 3 -38.53 33.47 16.59
N THR A 4 -37.77 32.42 16.26
CA THR A 4 -36.32 32.47 16.26
C THR A 4 -35.90 33.53 15.25
N ALA A 5 -35.33 34.63 15.74
CA ALA A 5 -34.69 35.62 14.90
C ALA A 5 -33.75 34.91 13.91
N PRO A 6 -33.77 35.26 12.61
CA PRO A 6 -32.93 34.59 11.63
C PRO A 6 -31.46 34.71 12.07
N SER A 7 -30.76 33.56 12.12
CA SER A 7 -29.32 33.53 12.38
C SER A 7 -28.62 34.48 11.40
N PRO A 8 -27.67 35.30 11.87
CA PRO A 8 -26.99 36.25 10.99
C PRO A 8 -26.23 35.48 9.89
N LEU A 9 -26.47 35.85 8.64
CA LEU A 9 -25.80 35.30 7.47
C LEU A 9 -24.28 35.45 7.60
N ILE A 10 -23.56 34.38 7.26
CA ILE A 10 -22.10 34.38 7.23
C ILE A 10 -21.63 35.01 5.93
N THR A 11 -20.71 35.98 6.05
CA THR A 11 -20.04 36.59 4.91
C THR A 11 -18.75 35.83 4.61
N ASN A 12 -18.65 35.32 3.38
CA ASN A 12 -17.45 34.72 2.83
C ASN A 12 -16.74 35.73 1.93
N ILE A 13 -15.43 35.87 2.10
CA ILE A 13 -14.56 36.66 1.23
C ILE A 13 -13.51 35.79 0.55
N ALA A 14 -13.29 36.06 -0.73
CA ALA A 14 -12.11 35.59 -1.46
C ALA A 14 -11.36 36.81 -2.02
N ALA A 15 -10.06 36.90 -1.75
CA ALA A 15 -9.24 38.01 -2.22
C ALA A 15 -7.80 37.57 -2.45
N TYR A 16 -7.13 38.21 -3.40
CA TYR A 16 -5.69 38.09 -3.57
C TYR A 16 -5.11 39.43 -3.97
N GLN A 17 -3.83 39.64 -3.69
CA GLN A 17 -3.07 40.76 -4.19
C GLN A 17 -1.59 40.42 -4.20
N PHE A 18 -0.96 40.68 -5.35
CA PHE A 18 0.49 40.59 -5.48
C PHE A 18 1.12 41.87 -4.96
N ALA A 19 1.99 41.73 -3.97
CA ALA A 19 2.66 42.83 -3.29
C ALA A 19 3.93 42.30 -2.61
N THR A 20 4.99 43.11 -2.56
CA THR A 20 6.21 42.71 -1.85
C THR A 20 5.97 42.75 -0.34
N LEU A 21 5.81 41.58 0.27
CA LEU A 21 5.60 41.46 1.71
C LEU A 21 6.88 41.03 2.42
N THR A 22 7.17 41.69 3.53
CA THR A 22 8.32 41.40 4.41
C THR A 22 7.83 40.94 5.78
N ASP A 23 8.75 40.40 6.60
CA ASP A 23 8.47 39.93 7.96
C ASP A 23 7.23 39.02 8.10
N LEU A 24 7.11 38.06 7.18
CA LEU A 24 5.94 37.18 7.08
C LEU A 24 5.65 36.39 8.37
N LYS A 25 6.67 36.13 9.20
CA LYS A 25 6.53 35.40 10.46
C LYS A 25 5.71 36.21 11.46
N SER A 26 6.10 37.46 11.70
CA SER A 26 5.37 38.38 12.57
C SER A 26 3.96 38.65 12.05
N LEU A 27 3.83 38.91 10.74
CA LEU A 27 2.53 39.13 10.10
C LEU A 27 1.59 37.92 10.28
N ARG A 28 2.12 36.70 10.11
CA ARG A 28 1.35 35.47 10.33
C ARG A 28 0.84 35.38 11.77
N GLU A 29 1.70 35.59 12.76
CA GLU A 29 1.32 35.49 14.17
C GLU A 29 0.22 36.49 14.53
N ARG A 30 0.37 37.74 14.07
CA ARG A 30 -0.61 38.80 14.25
C ARG A 30 -1.97 38.45 13.63
N LEU A 31 -1.99 38.04 12.36
CA LEU A 31 -3.21 37.69 11.65
C LEU A 31 -3.91 36.45 12.25
N VAL A 32 -3.15 35.44 12.70
CA VAL A 32 -3.73 34.28 13.39
C VAL A 32 -4.43 34.70 14.68
N ALA A 33 -3.78 35.54 15.49
CA ALA A 33 -4.32 35.99 16.77
C ALA A 33 -5.61 36.82 16.56
N GLN A 34 -5.57 37.82 15.66
CA GLN A 34 -6.72 38.68 15.36
C GLN A 34 -7.88 37.89 14.78
N CYS A 35 -7.65 37.06 13.75
CA CYS A 35 -8.73 36.29 13.11
C CYS A 35 -9.40 35.33 14.10
N LYS A 36 -8.62 34.69 14.99
CA LYS A 36 -9.18 33.84 16.04
C LYS A 36 -9.99 34.62 17.07
N ALA A 37 -9.49 35.78 17.50
CA ALA A 37 -10.20 36.64 18.45
C ALA A 37 -11.53 37.14 17.86
N TRP A 38 -11.59 37.34 16.55
CA TRP A 38 -12.80 37.73 15.82
C TRP A 38 -13.68 36.56 15.37
N GLY A 39 -13.34 35.31 15.72
CA GLY A 39 -14.13 34.15 15.33
C GLY A 39 -14.19 33.89 13.82
N LEU A 40 -13.24 34.43 13.06
CA LEU A 40 -13.10 34.17 11.62
C LEU A 40 -12.51 32.78 11.40
N LYS A 41 -12.95 32.08 10.35
CA LYS A 41 -12.37 30.82 9.89
C LYS A 41 -12.02 30.90 8.41
N GLY A 42 -11.10 30.06 7.98
CA GLY A 42 -10.62 30.05 6.60
C GLY A 42 -9.10 29.99 6.51
N THR A 43 -8.55 30.39 5.37
CA THR A 43 -7.13 30.32 5.08
C THR A 43 -6.62 31.64 4.53
N ILE A 44 -5.52 32.14 5.10
CA ILE A 44 -4.68 33.19 4.52
C ILE A 44 -3.33 32.59 4.13
N LEU A 45 -2.94 32.75 2.88
CA LEU A 45 -1.63 32.41 2.35
C LEU A 45 -0.81 33.69 2.24
N LEU A 46 0.37 33.67 2.85
CA LEU A 46 1.36 34.74 2.78
C LEU A 46 2.57 34.24 2.00
N SER A 47 3.06 35.03 1.08
CA SER A 47 4.37 34.86 0.45
C SER A 47 5.06 36.22 0.34
N THR A 48 6.36 36.23 0.06
CA THR A 48 7.08 37.45 -0.29
C THR A 48 6.52 38.12 -1.53
N GLU A 49 5.79 37.37 -2.38
CA GLU A 49 5.10 37.90 -3.57
C GLU A 49 3.67 38.40 -3.32
N GLY A 50 3.10 38.24 -2.11
CA GLY A 50 1.78 38.81 -1.81
C GLY A 50 0.92 37.98 -0.84
N ILE A 51 -0.40 38.18 -0.96
CA ILE A 51 -1.44 37.53 -0.13
C ILE A 51 -2.53 36.89 -0.99
N ASN A 52 -3.05 35.75 -0.53
CA ASN A 52 -4.26 35.10 -1.08
C ASN A 52 -5.09 34.55 0.09
N LEU A 53 -6.39 34.83 0.14
CA LEU A 53 -7.23 34.48 1.27
C LEU A 53 -8.64 34.06 0.89
N PHE A 54 -9.16 33.12 1.69
CA PHE A 54 -10.55 32.68 1.72
C PHE A 54 -10.99 32.68 3.18
N ILE A 55 -11.89 33.59 3.57
CA ILE A 55 -12.26 33.81 4.98
C ILE A 55 -13.77 33.92 5.12
N ALA A 56 -14.31 33.31 6.16
CA ALA A 56 -15.71 33.37 6.51
C ALA A 56 -15.91 33.86 7.94
N GLY A 57 -16.92 34.71 8.13
CA GLY A 57 -17.33 35.18 9.44
C GLY A 57 -18.46 36.20 9.36
N LEU A 58 -18.76 36.82 10.49
CA LEU A 58 -19.73 37.90 10.54
C LEU A 58 -19.17 39.16 9.86
N ARG A 59 -20.04 39.91 9.18
CA ARG A 59 -19.64 41.07 8.36
C ARG A 59 -18.76 42.11 9.11
N PRO A 60 -19.09 42.53 10.35
CA PRO A 60 -18.24 43.49 11.06
C PRO A 60 -16.81 43.00 11.28
N GLN A 61 -16.62 41.70 11.52
CA GLN A 61 -15.30 41.10 11.73
C GLN A 61 -14.52 40.94 10.42
N ILE A 62 -15.22 40.70 9.30
CA ILE A 62 -14.64 40.75 7.97
C ILE A 62 -14.12 42.16 7.66
N ASP A 63 -14.90 43.20 7.96
CA ASP A 63 -14.52 44.59 7.71
C ASP A 63 -13.28 44.99 8.55
N LEU A 64 -13.16 44.50 9.80
CA LEU A 64 -11.95 44.66 10.62
C LEU A 64 -10.72 44.01 9.98
N LEU A 65 -10.84 42.78 9.46
CA LEU A 65 -9.75 42.11 8.77
C LEU A 65 -9.33 42.88 7.51
N LEU A 66 -10.29 43.36 6.72
CA LEU A 66 -9.99 44.13 5.51
C LEU A 66 -9.28 45.45 5.83
N ALA A 67 -9.67 46.13 6.90
CA ALA A 67 -9.00 47.33 7.37
C ALA A 67 -7.53 47.06 7.76
N GLU A 68 -7.27 45.98 8.51
CA GLU A 68 -5.91 45.56 8.88
C GLU A 68 -5.05 45.20 7.66
N LEU A 69 -5.63 44.50 6.68
CA LEU A 69 -4.91 44.12 5.47
C LEU A 69 -4.60 45.33 4.60
N ARG A 70 -5.55 46.26 4.43
CA ARG A 70 -5.35 47.49 3.64
C ARG A 70 -4.39 48.49 4.29
N ALA A 71 -4.15 48.36 5.60
CA ALA A 71 -3.14 49.16 6.31
C ALA A 71 -1.70 48.69 6.04
N LEU A 72 -1.51 47.51 5.42
CA LEU A 72 -0.19 47.00 5.07
C LEU A 72 0.32 47.63 3.77
N PRO A 73 1.59 48.05 3.71
CA PRO A 73 2.18 48.59 2.49
C PRO A 73 2.05 47.63 1.31
N GLY A 74 1.49 48.12 0.20
CA GLY A 74 1.26 47.37 -1.03
C GLY A 74 -0.05 46.58 -1.09
N LEU A 75 -0.88 46.61 -0.04
CA LEU A 75 -2.19 45.94 0.03
C LEU A 75 -3.38 46.93 0.11
N GLU A 76 -3.14 48.22 -0.11
CA GLU A 76 -4.13 49.30 0.06
C GLU A 76 -5.35 49.11 -0.84
N SER A 77 -5.14 48.54 -2.03
CA SER A 77 -6.15 48.28 -3.06
C SER A 77 -6.79 46.89 -2.99
N LEU A 78 -6.60 46.15 -1.89
CA LEU A 78 -7.13 44.78 -1.77
C LEU A 78 -8.66 44.79 -1.90
N THR A 79 -9.13 44.14 -2.95
CA THR A 79 -10.54 44.12 -3.33
C THR A 79 -11.10 42.70 -3.12
N PRO A 80 -11.84 42.47 -2.02
CA PRO A 80 -12.47 41.18 -1.77
C PRO A 80 -13.72 40.99 -2.61
N LYS A 81 -13.99 39.74 -2.97
CA LYS A 81 -15.28 39.29 -3.51
C LYS A 81 -16.10 38.70 -2.39
N PHE A 82 -17.40 38.97 -2.40
CA PHE A 82 -18.31 38.56 -1.34
C PHE A 82 -19.25 37.45 -1.82
N SER A 83 -19.56 36.52 -0.92
CA SER A 83 -20.67 35.57 -1.05
C SER A 83 -21.23 35.27 0.32
N GLU A 84 -22.48 34.80 0.38
CA GLU A 84 -23.16 34.50 1.64
C GLU A 84 -23.32 32.99 1.83
N SER A 85 -23.35 32.54 3.08
CA SER A 85 -23.68 31.16 3.44
C SER A 85 -24.40 31.11 4.78
N ALA A 86 -25.14 30.02 5.01
CA ALA A 86 -25.84 29.80 6.29
C ALA A 86 -24.84 29.58 7.43
N ASP A 87 -23.76 28.84 7.15
CA ASP A 87 -22.71 28.48 8.11
C ASP A 87 -21.32 28.85 7.59
N GLN A 88 -20.31 28.90 8.46
CA GLN A 88 -18.92 29.10 8.04
C GLN A 88 -18.38 27.83 7.35
N PRO A 89 -18.02 27.86 6.05
CA PRO A 89 -17.61 26.68 5.28
C PRO A 89 -16.17 26.21 5.59
N PHE A 90 -15.60 26.65 6.71
CA PHE A 90 -14.25 26.31 7.15
C PHE A 90 -14.27 25.74 8.56
N ARG A 91 -13.52 24.65 8.79
CA ARG A 91 -13.45 24.04 10.13
C ARG A 91 -12.57 24.83 11.12
N ARG A 92 -11.56 25.54 10.61
CA ARG A 92 -10.55 26.24 11.41
C ARG A 92 -9.97 27.44 10.66
N MET A 93 -9.37 28.35 11.41
CA MET A 93 -8.55 29.44 10.87
C MET A 93 -7.10 28.99 10.65
N LEU A 94 -6.55 29.26 9.47
CA LEU A 94 -5.18 28.97 9.07
C LEU A 94 -4.53 30.22 8.47
N VAL A 95 -3.32 30.53 8.91
CA VAL A 95 -2.43 31.46 8.19
C VAL A 95 -1.13 30.72 7.92
N ARG A 96 -0.76 30.62 6.64
CA ARG A 96 0.37 29.80 6.18
C ARG A 96 1.33 30.65 5.34
N ILE A 97 2.61 30.53 5.63
CA ILE A 97 3.67 31.07 4.78
C ILE A 97 3.97 30.04 3.69
N LYS A 98 4.01 30.48 2.45
CA LYS A 98 4.30 29.70 1.26
C LYS A 98 5.40 30.37 0.45
N LYS A 99 6.03 29.62 -0.46
CA LYS A 99 6.96 30.17 -1.46
C LYS A 99 6.23 31.06 -2.46
N GLU A 100 5.00 30.70 -2.79
CA GLU A 100 4.13 31.39 -3.72
C GLU A 100 2.70 31.40 -3.16
N ILE A 101 1.94 32.47 -3.37
CA ILE A 101 0.51 32.54 -3.00
C ILE A 101 -0.38 31.73 -3.95
N ILE A 102 0.14 31.46 -5.15
CA ILE A 102 -0.36 30.47 -6.09
C ILE A 102 0.85 29.75 -6.69
N ALA A 103 0.98 28.46 -6.41
CA ALA A 103 2.18 27.71 -6.77
C ALA A 103 2.21 27.42 -8.28
N PHE A 104 3.09 28.12 -9.00
CA PHE A 104 3.28 27.96 -10.44
C PHE A 104 4.58 27.22 -10.75
N GLY A 105 5.60 27.33 -9.89
CA GLY A 105 6.83 26.54 -10.01
C GLY A 105 7.78 27.00 -11.11
N VAL A 106 7.56 28.19 -11.69
CA VAL A 106 8.38 28.77 -12.75
C VAL A 106 8.93 30.10 -12.28
N GLU A 107 10.25 30.25 -12.35
CA GLU A 107 10.93 31.51 -12.02
C GLU A 107 10.74 32.56 -13.13
N GLY A 108 10.78 33.84 -12.74
CA GLY A 108 10.74 34.99 -13.65
C GLY A 108 9.36 35.45 -14.10
N ILE A 109 8.27 34.86 -13.60
CA ILE A 109 6.91 35.43 -13.74
C ILE A 109 6.58 36.19 -12.47
N GLU A 110 6.55 37.53 -12.57
CA GLU A 110 6.32 38.43 -11.44
C GLU A 110 5.06 39.29 -11.67
N PRO A 111 3.87 38.82 -11.26
CA PRO A 111 2.61 39.52 -11.53
C PRO A 111 2.52 40.93 -10.93
N ALA A 112 3.33 41.22 -9.91
CA ALA A 112 3.45 42.56 -9.33
C ALA A 112 4.09 43.58 -10.29
N LYS A 113 4.88 43.13 -11.26
CA LYS A 113 5.55 43.99 -12.26
C LYS A 113 4.75 44.09 -13.55
N TYR A 114 4.23 42.97 -14.03
CA TYR A 114 3.50 42.90 -15.29
C TYR A 114 2.50 41.75 -15.28
N THR A 115 1.33 42.00 -15.83
CA THR A 115 0.29 41.01 -16.09
C THR A 115 -0.33 41.29 -17.46
N SER A 116 -0.82 40.25 -18.14
CA SER A 116 -1.43 40.37 -19.47
C SER A 116 -2.70 41.23 -19.44
N PRO A 117 -3.13 41.79 -20.59
CA PRO A 117 -4.36 42.56 -20.71
C PRO A 117 -5.58 41.86 -20.11
N ARG A 118 -6.46 42.64 -19.47
CA ARG A 118 -7.70 42.14 -18.87
C ARG A 118 -8.89 42.36 -19.80
N ILE A 119 -9.88 41.48 -19.71
CA ILE A 119 -11.19 41.65 -20.36
C ILE A 119 -12.28 41.59 -19.29
N GLU A 120 -13.16 42.60 -19.29
CA GLU A 120 -14.31 42.67 -18.40
C GLU A 120 -15.37 41.62 -18.77
N ALA A 121 -16.15 41.16 -17.78
CA ALA A 121 -17.15 40.12 -17.98
C ALA A 121 -18.20 40.49 -19.04
N LYS A 122 -18.70 41.72 -19.02
CA LYS A 122 -19.67 42.25 -20.00
C LYS A 122 -19.10 42.26 -21.42
N THR A 123 -17.84 42.67 -21.57
CA THR A 123 -17.14 42.71 -22.86
C THR A 123 -16.91 41.30 -23.39
N LEU A 124 -16.49 40.37 -22.53
CA LEU A 124 -16.32 38.96 -22.92
C LEU A 124 -17.66 38.35 -23.35
N LYS A 125 -18.72 38.57 -22.58
CA LYS A 125 -20.07 38.11 -22.95
C LYS A 125 -20.48 38.64 -24.31
N GLN A 126 -20.28 39.93 -24.57
CA GLN A 126 -20.58 40.53 -25.87
C GLN A 126 -19.80 39.84 -27.00
N TRP A 127 -18.50 39.58 -26.83
CA TRP A 127 -17.69 38.90 -27.84
C TRP A 127 -18.19 37.47 -28.12
N LEU A 128 -18.65 36.77 -27.09
CA LEU A 128 -19.23 35.43 -27.20
C LEU A 128 -20.61 35.47 -27.88
N ASP A 129 -21.47 36.44 -27.53
CA ASP A 129 -22.77 36.65 -28.17
C ASP A 129 -22.64 36.97 -29.67
N GLU A 130 -21.60 37.73 -30.05
CA GLU A 130 -21.28 38.07 -31.44
C GLU A 130 -20.62 36.92 -32.22
N GLY A 131 -20.25 35.82 -31.56
CA GLY A 131 -19.57 34.69 -32.18
C GLY A 131 -18.16 35.03 -32.68
N ARG A 132 -17.46 35.96 -32.02
CA ARG A 132 -16.08 36.32 -32.40
C ARG A 132 -15.16 35.09 -32.27
N PRO A 133 -14.16 34.92 -33.16
CA PRO A 133 -13.25 33.80 -33.12
C PRO A 133 -12.22 33.98 -31.99
N ILE A 134 -12.61 33.59 -30.77
CA ILE A 134 -11.77 33.61 -29.58
C ILE A 134 -11.69 32.21 -28.97
N THR A 135 -10.55 31.86 -28.40
CA THR A 135 -10.36 30.64 -27.62
C THR A 135 -10.44 30.96 -26.13
N LEU A 136 -11.44 30.42 -25.44
CA LEU A 136 -11.47 30.44 -23.99
C LEU A 136 -10.55 29.32 -23.47
N LEU A 137 -9.59 29.64 -22.59
CA LEU A 137 -8.69 28.64 -22.00
C LEU A 137 -8.95 28.50 -20.49
N ASP A 138 -9.43 27.33 -20.08
CA ASP A 138 -9.61 27.00 -18.67
C ASP A 138 -8.26 26.64 -18.04
N THR A 139 -7.82 27.46 -17.09
CA THR A 139 -6.53 27.26 -16.39
C THR A 139 -6.71 26.51 -15.06
N ARG A 140 -7.92 26.01 -14.81
CA ARG A 140 -8.25 25.26 -13.60
C ARG A 140 -7.78 23.82 -13.68
N ASN A 141 -7.79 23.14 -12.53
CA ASN A 141 -7.48 21.72 -12.48
C ASN A 141 -8.67 20.91 -12.98
N ASP A 142 -8.43 19.71 -13.48
CA ASP A 142 -9.45 18.87 -14.12
C ASP A 142 -10.68 18.62 -13.23
N TYR A 143 -10.48 18.48 -11.91
CA TYR A 143 -11.60 18.31 -10.98
C TYR A 143 -12.53 19.53 -10.92
N GLU A 144 -12.01 20.74 -11.13
CA GLU A 144 -12.80 21.98 -11.12
C GLU A 144 -13.62 22.12 -12.41
N VAL A 145 -13.07 21.65 -13.52
CA VAL A 145 -13.70 21.69 -14.85
C VAL A 145 -14.89 20.74 -14.93
N LYS A 146 -14.83 19.59 -14.22
CA LYS A 146 -15.92 18.60 -14.18
C LYS A 146 -17.24 19.15 -13.67
N LEU A 147 -17.19 20.13 -12.76
CA LEU A 147 -18.40 20.77 -12.20
C LEU A 147 -19.03 21.76 -13.18
N GLY A 148 -18.22 22.40 -14.01
CA GLY A 148 -18.69 23.36 -14.98
C GLY A 148 -17.56 24.14 -15.61
N THR A 149 -17.78 24.64 -16.83
CA THR A 149 -16.84 25.50 -17.56
C THR A 149 -17.59 26.30 -18.64
N PHE A 150 -16.89 27.21 -19.31
CA PHE A 150 -17.48 27.94 -20.45
C PHE A 150 -17.70 27.01 -21.65
N LYS A 151 -18.78 27.24 -22.38
CA LYS A 151 -19.09 26.58 -23.65
C LYS A 151 -17.91 26.69 -24.60
N ASN A 152 -17.50 25.54 -25.16
CA ASN A 152 -16.39 25.43 -26.10
C ASN A 152 -15.02 25.88 -25.54
N ALA A 153 -14.85 25.96 -24.22
CA ALA A 153 -13.56 26.25 -23.63
C ALA A 153 -12.55 25.13 -23.92
N HIS A 154 -11.33 25.53 -24.27
CA HIS A 154 -10.18 24.63 -24.31
C HIS A 154 -9.77 24.30 -22.87
N ILE A 155 -9.75 23.01 -22.54
CA ILE A 155 -9.37 22.51 -21.22
C ILE A 155 -7.88 22.16 -21.27
N ILE A 156 -7.08 22.77 -20.39
CA ILE A 156 -5.62 22.57 -20.40
C ILE A 156 -5.19 21.15 -19.99
N GLY A 157 -6.01 20.43 -19.22
CA GLY A 157 -5.79 19.04 -18.84
C GLY A 157 -4.70 18.85 -17.79
N VAL A 158 -4.89 19.42 -16.59
CA VAL A 158 -3.89 19.35 -15.50
C VAL A 158 -4.53 18.99 -14.16
N ASP A 159 -3.87 18.11 -13.40
CA ASP A 159 -4.25 17.80 -12.02
C ASP A 159 -3.84 18.90 -11.03
N SER A 160 -2.77 19.62 -11.36
CA SER A 160 -2.18 20.68 -10.55
C SER A 160 -1.70 21.84 -11.42
N PHE A 161 -1.93 23.07 -10.95
CA PHE A 161 -1.50 24.28 -11.66
C PHE A 161 0.03 24.38 -11.87
N ARG A 162 0.84 23.62 -11.14
CA ARG A 162 2.30 23.51 -11.38
C ARG A 162 2.63 22.82 -12.70
N ASP A 163 1.72 22.02 -13.23
CA ASP A 163 1.90 21.27 -14.47
C ASP A 163 1.44 22.09 -15.70
N PHE A 164 0.81 23.25 -15.45
CA PHE A 164 0.36 24.18 -16.49
C PHE A 164 1.48 24.59 -17.47
N PRO A 165 2.72 24.90 -17.05
CA PRO A 165 3.80 25.24 -17.97
C PRO A 165 4.09 24.15 -19.00
N GLU A 166 4.12 22.89 -18.59
CA GLU A 166 4.31 21.75 -19.48
C GLU A 166 3.11 21.54 -20.39
N ALA A 167 1.90 21.72 -19.87
CA ALA A 167 0.67 21.58 -20.64
C ALA A 167 0.55 22.65 -21.74
N VAL A 168 0.91 23.91 -21.45
CA VAL A 168 0.91 25.00 -22.46
C VAL A 168 1.87 24.69 -23.62
N ARG A 169 3.03 24.10 -23.36
CA ARG A 169 3.98 23.72 -24.42
C ARG A 169 3.47 22.62 -25.34
N ARG A 170 2.43 21.89 -24.93
CA ARG A 170 1.77 20.84 -25.72
C ARG A 170 0.56 21.37 -26.50
N LEU A 171 0.18 22.64 -26.30
CA LEU A 171 -0.91 23.24 -27.04
C LEU A 171 -0.56 23.33 -28.54
N PRO A 172 -1.55 23.18 -29.44
CA PRO A 172 -1.34 23.34 -30.87
C PRO A 172 -0.74 24.71 -31.20
N GLU A 173 0.27 24.74 -32.09
CA GLU A 173 0.97 25.97 -32.48
C GLU A 173 0.02 27.00 -33.13
N GLU A 174 -1.06 26.55 -33.75
CA GLU A 174 -2.08 27.41 -34.37
C GLU A 174 -2.76 28.33 -33.34
N LEU A 175 -2.83 27.92 -32.06
CA LEU A 175 -3.41 28.74 -31.00
C LEU A 175 -2.56 29.97 -30.68
N LYS A 176 -1.25 29.97 -30.98
CA LYS A 176 -0.37 31.11 -30.70
C LYS A 176 -0.75 32.38 -31.46
N GLN A 177 -1.44 32.24 -32.59
CA GLN A 177 -1.91 33.35 -33.42
C GLN A 177 -3.34 33.77 -33.08
N GLN A 178 -4.08 32.96 -32.34
CA GLN A 178 -5.49 33.21 -32.03
C GLN A 178 -5.65 34.09 -30.80
N PRO A 179 -6.75 34.86 -30.72
CA PRO A 179 -7.16 35.50 -29.48
C PRO A 179 -7.47 34.48 -28.39
N ILE A 180 -6.76 34.50 -27.27
CA ILE A 180 -7.00 33.61 -26.12
C ILE A 180 -7.46 34.41 -24.92
N VAL A 181 -8.55 33.99 -24.29
CA VAL A 181 -9.01 34.52 -23.00
C VAL A 181 -8.85 33.43 -21.95
N THR A 182 -7.86 33.60 -21.07
CA THR A 182 -7.64 32.70 -19.93
C THR A 182 -8.61 33.01 -18.80
N PHE A 183 -9.08 31.98 -18.11
CA PHE A 183 -9.93 32.16 -16.93
C PHE A 183 -9.65 31.09 -15.86
N CYS A 184 -10.03 31.41 -14.62
CA CYS A 184 -10.13 30.49 -13.49
C CYS A 184 -11.21 31.00 -12.52
N THR A 185 -11.40 30.33 -11.38
CA THR A 185 -12.44 30.69 -10.39
C THR A 185 -12.34 32.17 -9.97
N GLY A 186 -11.15 32.59 -9.54
CA GLY A 186 -10.95 33.92 -8.92
C GLY A 186 -10.06 34.89 -9.68
N GLY A 187 -9.40 34.48 -10.76
CA GLY A 187 -8.45 35.29 -11.54
C GLY A 187 -6.98 35.07 -11.18
N ILE A 188 -6.64 34.67 -9.93
CA ILE A 188 -5.25 34.59 -9.46
C ILE A 188 -4.31 33.70 -10.31
N ARG A 189 -4.82 32.61 -10.91
CA ARG A 189 -4.00 31.74 -11.77
C ARG A 189 -3.68 32.43 -13.09
N CYS A 190 -4.63 33.18 -13.64
CA CYS A 190 -4.49 33.90 -14.91
C CYS A 190 -3.39 34.97 -14.84
N GLU A 191 -3.19 35.57 -13.67
CA GLU A 191 -2.12 36.54 -13.42
C GLU A 191 -0.71 35.95 -13.63
N LYS A 192 -0.55 34.61 -13.52
CA LYS A 192 0.70 33.90 -13.87
C LYS A 192 0.63 33.18 -15.22
N ALA A 193 -0.53 32.59 -15.54
CA ALA A 193 -0.73 31.81 -16.75
C ALA A 193 -0.62 32.65 -18.02
N ALA A 194 -1.29 33.81 -18.07
CA ALA A 194 -1.33 34.63 -19.28
C ALA A 194 0.05 35.22 -19.64
N PRO A 195 0.84 35.81 -18.70
CA PRO A 195 2.21 36.25 -19.00
C PRO A 195 3.13 35.10 -19.38
N PHE A 196 2.93 33.91 -18.81
CA PHE A 196 3.70 32.74 -19.21
C PHE A 196 3.38 32.31 -20.65
N MET A 197 2.11 32.33 -21.06
CA MET A 197 1.73 32.07 -22.46
C MET A 197 2.33 33.09 -23.41
N GLU A 198 2.30 34.39 -23.08
CA GLU A 198 2.99 35.40 -23.89
C GLU A 198 4.47 35.07 -24.07
N ARG A 199 5.14 34.63 -23.00
CA ARG A 199 6.56 34.21 -23.03
C ARG A 199 6.80 32.96 -23.90
N GLU A 200 5.84 32.04 -23.98
CA GLU A 200 5.89 30.86 -24.85
C GLU A 200 5.45 31.17 -26.32
N GLY A 201 5.20 32.44 -26.64
CA GLY A 201 5.02 32.94 -28.01
C GLY A 201 3.56 33.18 -28.43
N PHE A 202 2.61 33.16 -27.50
CA PHE A 202 1.21 33.50 -27.78
C PHE A 202 1.05 35.03 -27.93
N GLN A 203 0.48 35.48 -29.05
CA GLN A 203 0.51 36.91 -29.40
C GLN A 203 -0.61 37.74 -28.79
N GLN A 204 -1.77 37.11 -28.55
CA GLN A 204 -3.01 37.79 -28.20
C GLN A 204 -3.66 37.10 -27.00
N VAL A 205 -3.12 37.35 -25.80
CA VAL A 205 -3.58 36.72 -24.55
C VAL A 205 -4.26 37.75 -23.66
N TRP A 206 -5.51 37.49 -23.31
CA TRP A 206 -6.26 38.21 -22.29
C TRP A 206 -6.55 37.31 -21.09
N GLN A 207 -6.85 37.92 -19.97
CA GLN A 207 -7.39 37.23 -18.81
C GLN A 207 -8.75 37.82 -18.42
N LEU A 208 -9.69 36.95 -18.07
CA LEU A 208 -11.00 37.36 -17.56
C LEU A 208 -10.82 38.06 -16.22
N GLU A 209 -11.18 39.34 -16.17
CA GLU A 209 -11.08 40.14 -14.97
C GLU A 209 -11.96 39.58 -13.86
N GLY A 210 -11.36 39.27 -12.71
CA GLY A 210 -12.07 38.70 -11.58
C GLY A 210 -12.55 37.25 -11.78
N GLY A 211 -12.18 36.58 -12.88
CA GLY A 211 -12.50 35.18 -13.13
C GLY A 211 -14.01 34.87 -13.18
N ILE A 212 -14.34 33.59 -13.03
CA ILE A 212 -15.72 33.07 -13.17
C ILE A 212 -16.67 33.71 -12.16
N LEU A 213 -16.25 33.90 -10.91
CA LEU A 213 -17.12 34.46 -9.87
C LEU A 213 -17.57 35.90 -10.17
N LYS A 214 -16.68 36.75 -10.71
CA LYS A 214 -17.05 38.12 -11.14
C LYS A 214 -17.91 38.10 -12.40
N TYR A 215 -17.68 37.12 -13.28
CA TYR A 215 -18.53 36.91 -14.45
C TYR A 215 -19.97 36.57 -14.05
N PHE A 216 -20.15 35.64 -13.10
CA PHE A 216 -21.47 35.32 -12.54
C PHE A 216 -22.14 36.54 -11.91
N GLU A 217 -21.40 37.31 -11.10
CA GLU A 217 -21.90 38.53 -10.46
C GLU A 217 -22.44 39.55 -11.48
N GLU A 218 -21.72 39.78 -12.59
CA GLU A 218 -22.07 40.83 -13.54
C GLU A 218 -23.03 40.40 -14.64
N VAL A 219 -22.97 39.13 -15.07
CA VAL A 219 -23.70 38.65 -16.26
C VAL A 219 -24.37 37.28 -16.11
N GLY A 220 -24.32 36.65 -14.92
CA GLY A 220 -24.96 35.37 -14.63
C GLY A 220 -24.39 34.19 -15.43
N ALA A 221 -25.26 33.29 -15.88
CA ALA A 221 -24.91 32.00 -16.50
C ALA A 221 -24.54 32.06 -18.00
N ALA A 222 -24.43 33.25 -18.59
CA ALA A 222 -24.24 33.37 -20.04
C ALA A 222 -22.99 32.59 -20.51
N HIS A 223 -23.16 31.73 -21.52
CA HIS A 223 -22.08 30.88 -22.08
C HIS A 223 -21.37 29.94 -21.10
N TYR A 224 -21.87 29.77 -19.88
CA TYR A 224 -21.29 28.86 -18.88
C TYR A 224 -22.22 27.69 -18.64
N ASP A 225 -21.68 26.47 -18.60
CA ASP A 225 -22.43 25.26 -18.28
C ASP A 225 -21.99 24.70 -16.93
N GLY A 226 -22.96 24.36 -16.08
CA GLY A 226 -22.72 23.79 -14.75
C GLY A 226 -22.48 24.84 -13.66
N GLU A 227 -21.66 24.47 -12.68
CA GLU A 227 -21.38 25.25 -11.47
C GLU A 227 -19.87 25.53 -11.32
N CYS A 228 -19.52 26.53 -10.51
CA CYS A 228 -18.13 26.92 -10.30
C CYS A 228 -17.57 26.29 -9.02
N PHE A 229 -16.53 25.45 -9.16
CA PHE A 229 -15.83 24.89 -8.00
C PHE A 229 -15.23 25.99 -7.10
N VAL A 230 -15.46 25.86 -5.79
CA VAL A 230 -14.88 26.73 -4.74
C VAL A 230 -14.08 25.92 -3.72
N PHE A 231 -13.03 26.53 -3.17
CA PHE A 231 -12.05 25.85 -2.31
C PHE A 231 -12.46 25.81 -0.83
N ASP A 232 -13.72 25.51 -0.57
CA ASP A 232 -14.31 25.41 0.77
C ASP A 232 -15.43 24.35 0.82
N GLN A 233 -16.11 24.21 1.96
CA GLN A 233 -17.09 23.13 2.17
C GLN A 233 -18.30 23.18 1.23
N ARG A 234 -18.54 24.30 0.55
CA ARG A 234 -19.63 24.43 -0.42
C ARG A 234 -19.40 23.61 -1.69
N VAL A 235 -18.13 23.30 -2.00
CA VAL A 235 -17.66 22.56 -3.19
C VAL A 235 -17.97 23.26 -4.52
N GLY A 236 -19.21 23.65 -4.78
CA GLY A 236 -19.68 24.37 -5.95
C GLY A 236 -20.53 25.60 -5.57
N VAL A 237 -20.60 26.56 -6.49
CA VAL A 237 -21.58 27.65 -6.47
C VAL A 237 -22.22 27.81 -7.85
N ASP A 238 -23.50 28.11 -7.87
CA ASP A 238 -24.24 28.34 -9.10
C ASP A 238 -23.94 29.73 -9.71
N PRO A 239 -24.47 30.05 -10.92
CA PRO A 239 -24.32 31.36 -11.52
C PRO A 239 -24.97 32.53 -10.76
N ALA A 240 -25.78 32.24 -9.74
CA ALA A 240 -26.32 33.24 -8.81
C ALA A 240 -25.45 33.36 -7.53
N LEU A 241 -24.28 32.72 -7.50
CA LEU A 241 -23.33 32.67 -6.38
C LEU A 241 -23.91 32.01 -5.12
N SER A 242 -24.93 31.16 -5.29
CA SER A 242 -25.53 30.36 -4.22
C SER A 242 -24.85 28.99 -4.12
N GLU A 243 -24.77 28.46 -2.91
CA GLU A 243 -24.26 27.11 -2.64
C GLU A 243 -25.14 26.05 -3.31
N THR A 244 -24.49 25.06 -3.90
CA THR A 244 -25.08 23.92 -4.61
C THR A 244 -25.01 22.65 -3.77
N GLU A 245 -25.78 21.62 -4.12
CA GLU A 245 -25.76 20.31 -3.44
C GLU A 245 -24.56 19.41 -3.84
N SER A 246 -23.62 19.95 -4.61
CA SER A 246 -22.39 19.24 -4.98
C SER A 246 -21.53 18.95 -3.75
N THR A 247 -20.98 17.74 -3.69
CA THR A 247 -20.17 17.28 -2.55
C THR A 247 -18.80 16.82 -3.02
N GLN A 248 -17.90 16.50 -2.08
CA GLN A 248 -16.58 15.98 -2.39
C GLN A 248 -16.47 14.54 -1.91
N CYS A 249 -16.05 13.64 -2.81
CA CYS A 249 -15.79 12.26 -2.46
C CYS A 249 -14.71 12.17 -1.35
N PHE A 250 -15.03 11.50 -0.25
CA PHE A 250 -14.10 11.37 0.87
C PHE A 250 -12.81 10.61 0.50
N VAL A 251 -12.89 9.64 -0.40
CA VAL A 251 -11.76 8.76 -0.75
C VAL A 251 -10.84 9.40 -1.77
N CYS A 252 -11.39 9.89 -2.90
CA CYS A 252 -10.58 10.42 -4.00
C CYS A 252 -10.59 11.94 -4.12
N GLN A 253 -11.34 12.66 -3.28
CA GLN A 253 -11.47 14.12 -3.30
C GLN A 253 -12.04 14.70 -4.60
N SER A 254 -12.57 13.87 -5.50
CA SER A 254 -13.29 14.35 -6.69
C SER A 254 -14.59 15.03 -6.25
N PRO A 255 -14.93 16.21 -6.80
CA PRO A 255 -16.26 16.76 -6.65
C PRO A 255 -17.27 15.85 -7.34
N LEU A 256 -18.45 15.75 -6.76
CA LEU A 256 -19.54 14.88 -7.16
C LEU A 256 -20.79 15.73 -7.34
N THR A 257 -21.29 15.77 -8.56
CA THR A 257 -22.58 16.37 -8.89
C THR A 257 -23.72 15.59 -8.23
N GLU A 258 -24.93 16.13 -8.22
CA GLU A 258 -26.10 15.37 -7.76
C GLU A 258 -26.33 14.06 -8.55
N GLU A 259 -25.98 14.03 -9.83
CA GLU A 259 -26.10 12.83 -10.66
C GLU A 259 -25.09 11.76 -10.22
N ASP A 260 -23.85 12.18 -9.95
CA ASP A 260 -22.81 11.29 -9.41
C ASP A 260 -23.20 10.70 -8.05
N GLN A 261 -23.88 11.49 -7.22
CA GLN A 261 -24.36 11.06 -5.91
C GLN A 261 -25.53 10.06 -6.00
N LYS A 262 -26.26 10.02 -7.13
CA LYS A 262 -27.35 9.05 -7.36
C LYS A 262 -26.86 7.73 -7.98
N ASP A 263 -25.60 7.64 -8.40
CA ASP A 263 -25.01 6.42 -8.95
C ASP A 263 -24.88 5.32 -7.89
N SER A 264 -25.23 4.08 -8.25
CA SER A 264 -25.15 2.90 -7.37
C SER A 264 -23.76 2.61 -6.78
N ARG A 265 -22.69 3.15 -7.37
CA ARG A 265 -21.30 3.02 -6.92
C ARG A 265 -20.90 4.12 -5.94
N PHE A 266 -21.74 5.13 -5.75
CA PHE A 266 -21.57 6.10 -4.68
C PHE A 266 -22.03 5.50 -3.36
N VAL A 267 -21.09 5.36 -2.44
CA VAL A 267 -21.36 4.97 -1.06
C VAL A 267 -20.62 5.97 -0.20
N GLU A 268 -21.37 6.74 0.59
CA GLU A 268 -20.82 7.81 1.42
C GLU A 268 -19.63 7.30 2.24
N HIS A 269 -18.53 8.04 2.20
CA HIS A 269 -17.24 7.70 2.82
C HIS A 269 -16.51 6.44 2.29
N VAL A 270 -17.07 5.69 1.34
CA VAL A 270 -16.49 4.43 0.83
C VAL A 270 -16.06 4.55 -0.64
N SER A 271 -16.92 5.04 -1.53
CA SER A 271 -16.58 5.16 -2.95
C SER A 271 -17.45 6.17 -3.68
N CYS A 272 -17.02 6.54 -4.88
CA CYS A 272 -17.80 7.30 -5.86
C CYS A 272 -17.63 6.64 -7.24
N PRO A 273 -18.41 7.04 -8.26
CA PRO A 273 -18.33 6.49 -9.61
C PRO A 273 -16.92 6.50 -10.22
N TYR A 274 -16.10 7.47 -9.82
CA TYR A 274 -14.75 7.67 -10.34
C TYR A 274 -13.67 6.84 -9.63
N CYS A 275 -13.91 6.44 -8.38
CA CYS A 275 -12.91 5.72 -7.57
C CYS A 275 -13.37 4.33 -7.12
N TYR A 276 -14.59 3.93 -7.48
CA TYR A 276 -15.11 2.60 -7.24
C TYR A 276 -14.22 1.56 -7.92
N LYS A 277 -13.91 0.49 -7.19
CA LYS A 277 -13.14 -0.65 -7.69
C LYS A 277 -13.91 -1.92 -7.38
N THR A 278 -13.88 -2.88 -8.31
CA THR A 278 -14.43 -4.21 -8.05
C THR A 278 -13.56 -4.94 -7.01
N THR A 279 -14.12 -5.96 -6.37
CA THR A 279 -13.37 -6.82 -5.43
C THR A 279 -12.13 -7.44 -6.09
N GLU A 280 -12.23 -7.80 -7.36
CA GLU A 280 -11.10 -8.34 -8.13
C GLU A 280 -10.02 -7.29 -8.36
N GLN A 281 -10.36 -6.07 -8.77
CA GLN A 281 -9.39 -4.98 -8.93
C GLN A 281 -8.70 -4.65 -7.61
N GLN A 282 -9.46 -4.56 -6.52
CA GLN A 282 -8.92 -4.30 -5.19
C GLN A 282 -7.96 -5.42 -4.75
N MET A 283 -8.30 -6.69 -5.02
CA MET A 283 -7.43 -7.82 -4.75
C MET A 283 -6.13 -7.74 -5.55
N GLN A 284 -6.19 -7.44 -6.85
CA GLN A 284 -4.98 -7.32 -7.69
C GLN A 284 -4.06 -6.19 -7.23
N GLU A 285 -4.62 -5.04 -6.86
CA GLU A 285 -3.84 -3.94 -6.29
C GLU A 285 -3.20 -4.31 -4.94
N ASN A 286 -3.95 -5.01 -4.08
CA ASN A 286 -3.42 -5.51 -2.82
C ASN A 286 -2.26 -6.49 -3.07
N ILE A 287 -2.42 -7.44 -3.99
CA ILE A 287 -1.37 -8.41 -4.35
C ILE A 287 -0.13 -7.67 -4.88
N ALA A 288 -0.28 -6.70 -5.77
CA ALA A 288 0.83 -5.90 -6.30
C ALA A 288 1.57 -5.13 -5.18
N ALA A 289 0.82 -4.50 -4.28
CA ALA A 289 1.38 -3.82 -3.11
C ALA A 289 2.11 -4.80 -2.17
N ARG A 290 1.57 -6.01 -1.97
CA ARG A 290 2.19 -7.06 -1.16
C ARG A 290 3.46 -7.60 -1.79
N HIS A 291 3.51 -7.81 -3.11
CA HIS A 291 4.75 -8.19 -3.80
C HIS A 291 5.83 -7.11 -3.64
N ALA A 292 5.46 -5.83 -3.74
CA ALA A 292 6.40 -4.74 -3.48
C ALA A 292 6.92 -4.75 -2.03
N ALA A 293 6.03 -4.97 -1.06
CA ALA A 293 6.39 -5.07 0.35
C ALA A 293 7.27 -6.30 0.65
N ILE A 294 6.99 -7.46 0.04
CA ILE A 294 7.85 -8.66 0.14
C ILE A 294 9.24 -8.34 -0.38
N ARG A 295 9.37 -7.76 -1.58
CA ARG A 295 10.68 -7.37 -2.13
C ARG A 295 11.44 -6.42 -1.20
N GLY A 296 10.75 -5.45 -0.61
CA GLY A 296 11.35 -4.54 0.37
C GLY A 296 11.79 -5.26 1.65
N ALA A 297 11.01 -6.23 2.13
CA ALA A 297 11.33 -7.02 3.33
C ALA A 297 12.43 -8.07 3.10
N THR A 298 12.72 -8.42 1.84
CA THR A 298 13.68 -9.48 1.48
C THR A 298 14.93 -8.96 0.77
N THR A 299 15.09 -7.64 0.64
CA THR A 299 16.24 -7.00 -0.02
C THR A 299 16.90 -5.96 0.90
N PRO A 300 17.98 -6.32 1.62
CA PRO A 300 18.58 -7.64 1.72
C PRO A 300 17.71 -8.62 2.52
N LEU A 301 18.03 -9.92 2.45
CA LEU A 301 17.30 -10.94 3.20
C LEU A 301 17.37 -10.66 4.71
N PRO A 302 16.29 -10.88 5.48
CA PRO A 302 16.24 -10.56 6.90
C PRO A 302 17.35 -11.20 7.76
N GLY A 303 17.76 -12.40 7.39
CA GLY A 303 18.81 -13.17 8.06
C GLY A 303 20.19 -13.03 7.42
N SER A 304 20.34 -12.33 6.28
CA SER A 304 21.67 -12.14 5.67
C SER A 304 22.50 -11.04 6.35
N VAL A 305 21.87 -10.21 7.19
CA VAL A 305 22.56 -9.21 8.02
C VAL A 305 22.84 -9.83 9.39
N PRO A 306 24.09 -9.78 9.90
CA PRO A 306 24.44 -10.33 11.21
C PRO A 306 23.52 -9.80 12.31
N TYR A 307 23.00 -10.70 13.14
CA TYR A 307 22.14 -10.33 14.27
C TYR A 307 22.29 -11.27 15.45
N ASP A 308 21.98 -10.75 16.63
CA ASP A 308 21.97 -11.54 17.85
C ASP A 308 20.67 -12.34 17.96
N HIS A 309 20.80 -13.67 18.04
CA HIS A 309 19.67 -14.56 18.18
C HIS A 309 19.62 -15.16 19.58
N GLU A 310 18.53 -14.91 20.29
CA GLU A 310 18.29 -15.48 21.62
C GLU A 310 17.33 -16.66 21.52
N GLN A 311 17.83 -17.84 21.86
CA GLN A 311 17.06 -19.08 21.86
C GLN A 311 16.58 -19.42 23.26
N PRO A 312 15.27 -19.64 23.46
CA PRO A 312 14.77 -20.03 24.76
C PRO A 312 15.23 -21.42 25.17
N LEU A 313 15.55 -21.56 26.45
CA LEU A 313 15.88 -22.80 27.13
C LEU A 313 14.94 -22.92 28.33
N ASN A 314 14.08 -23.94 28.33
CA ASN A 314 13.24 -24.26 29.48
C ASN A 314 13.91 -25.37 30.29
N VAL A 315 13.92 -25.23 31.62
CA VAL A 315 14.49 -26.21 32.54
C VAL A 315 13.55 -27.41 32.65
N PRO A 316 13.98 -28.62 32.26
CA PRO A 316 13.17 -29.84 32.44
C PRO A 316 12.99 -30.18 33.93
N GLU A 317 11.91 -30.85 34.27
CA GLU A 317 11.63 -31.30 35.64
C GLU A 317 12.75 -32.18 36.22
N ALA A 318 13.32 -33.06 35.39
CA ALA A 318 14.46 -33.91 35.77
C ALA A 318 15.76 -33.14 36.11
N CYS A 319 15.79 -31.82 35.86
CA CYS A 319 16.92 -30.96 36.18
C CYS A 319 16.68 -30.05 37.41
N ASP A 320 15.56 -30.20 38.13
CA ASP A 320 15.29 -29.38 39.32
C ASP A 320 16.41 -29.52 40.36
N GLY A 321 16.87 -28.38 40.89
CA GLY A 321 17.92 -28.34 41.90
C GLY A 321 19.34 -28.63 41.39
N ARG A 322 19.53 -28.87 40.09
CA ARG A 322 20.84 -29.03 39.46
C ARG A 322 21.46 -27.68 39.12
N THR A 323 22.74 -27.68 38.78
CA THR A 323 23.40 -26.49 38.23
C THR A 323 22.93 -26.22 36.80
N LEU A 324 22.99 -24.96 36.36
CA LEU A 324 22.62 -24.56 34.99
C LEU A 324 23.55 -25.21 33.95
N LEU A 325 24.83 -25.43 34.29
CA LEU A 325 25.76 -26.19 33.44
C LEU A 325 25.34 -27.65 33.28
N GLU A 326 25.02 -28.34 34.38
CA GLU A 326 24.52 -29.73 34.34
C GLU A 326 23.20 -29.86 33.55
N THR A 327 22.33 -28.87 33.70
CA THR A 327 21.07 -28.78 32.97
C THR A 327 21.34 -28.66 31.47
N LEU A 328 22.26 -27.77 31.06
CA LEU A 328 22.64 -27.63 29.65
C LEU A 328 23.27 -28.90 29.07
N THR A 329 24.12 -29.60 29.81
CA THR A 329 24.69 -30.89 29.39
C THR A 329 23.60 -31.95 29.17
N THR A 330 22.53 -31.89 29.95
CA THR A 330 21.39 -32.82 29.83
C THR A 330 20.49 -32.46 28.65
N VAL A 331 20.20 -31.17 28.45
CA VAL A 331 19.33 -30.69 27.38
C VAL A 331 20.02 -30.70 26.01
N LEU A 332 21.35 -30.60 25.98
CA LEU A 332 22.17 -30.49 24.77
C LEU A 332 23.26 -31.57 24.77
N PRO A 333 22.89 -32.86 24.73
CA PRO A 333 23.85 -33.96 24.89
C PRO A 333 24.88 -34.05 23.75
N HIS A 334 24.60 -33.40 22.61
CA HIS A 334 25.47 -33.34 21.44
C HIS A 334 26.49 -32.17 21.48
N VAL A 335 26.39 -31.27 22.46
CA VAL A 335 27.32 -30.14 22.62
C VAL A 335 28.40 -30.51 23.64
N PRO A 336 29.69 -30.50 23.28
CA PRO A 336 30.77 -30.83 24.21
C PRO A 336 30.77 -29.92 25.45
N LEU A 337 31.11 -30.47 26.61
CA LEU A 337 31.14 -29.74 27.88
C LEU A 337 32.03 -28.47 27.81
N ALA A 338 33.19 -28.57 27.15
CA ALA A 338 34.10 -27.44 26.96
C ALA A 338 33.44 -26.29 26.17
N GLU A 339 32.59 -26.60 25.19
CA GLU A 339 31.85 -25.59 24.45
C GLU A 339 30.77 -24.93 25.32
N LEU A 340 30.06 -25.71 26.15
CA LEU A 340 29.09 -25.18 27.10
C LEU A 340 29.76 -24.24 28.12
N GLN A 341 30.92 -24.62 28.66
CA GLN A 341 31.71 -23.77 29.56
C GLN A 341 32.13 -22.47 28.88
N SER A 342 32.63 -22.54 27.64
CA SER A 342 32.99 -21.35 26.86
C SER A 342 31.80 -20.42 26.63
N ARG A 343 30.57 -20.94 26.48
CA ARG A 343 29.36 -20.10 26.38
C ARG A 343 29.12 -19.30 27.66
N PHE A 344 29.36 -19.88 28.83
CA PHE A 344 29.27 -19.15 30.11
C PHE A 344 30.35 -18.07 30.24
N GLU A 345 31.61 -18.41 29.92
CA GLU A 345 32.74 -17.46 29.95
C GLU A 345 32.49 -16.25 29.04
N ASN A 346 31.90 -16.50 27.87
CA ASN A 346 31.53 -15.47 26.90
C ASN A 346 30.19 -14.80 27.19
N LYS A 347 29.59 -15.02 28.37
CA LYS A 347 28.31 -14.40 28.80
C LYS A 347 27.13 -14.67 27.84
N ARG A 348 27.09 -15.86 27.23
CA ARG A 348 26.07 -16.26 26.23
C ARG A 348 24.89 -17.04 26.81
N ILE A 349 24.84 -17.21 28.13
CA ILE A 349 23.70 -17.82 28.83
C ILE A 349 23.09 -16.73 29.72
N LEU A 350 21.84 -16.37 29.43
CA LEU A 350 21.16 -15.23 30.03
C LEU A 350 19.90 -15.66 30.79
N ASN A 351 19.49 -14.88 31.78
CA ASN A 351 18.16 -14.98 32.40
C ASN A 351 17.10 -14.23 31.57
N GLN A 352 15.87 -14.14 32.07
CA GLN A 352 14.77 -13.44 31.40
C GLN A 352 14.97 -11.92 31.33
N ASP A 353 15.81 -11.36 32.19
CA ASP A 353 16.21 -9.94 32.18
C ASP A 353 17.43 -9.67 31.28
N HIS A 354 17.79 -10.64 30.42
CA HIS A 354 18.95 -10.59 29.52
C HIS A 354 20.30 -10.41 30.23
N GLN A 355 20.40 -10.80 31.50
CA GLN A 355 21.64 -10.75 32.29
C GLN A 355 22.37 -12.09 32.28
N PRO A 356 23.71 -12.11 32.17
CA PRO A 356 24.49 -13.34 32.20
C PRO A 356 24.35 -14.11 33.51
N VAL A 357 24.22 -15.43 33.42
CA VAL A 357 24.05 -16.34 34.58
C VAL A 357 25.27 -17.24 34.71
N PRO A 358 25.86 -17.43 35.92
CA PRO A 358 27.02 -18.28 36.09
C PRO A 358 26.68 -19.78 35.99
N PRO A 359 27.66 -20.64 35.65
CA PRO A 359 27.43 -22.08 35.44
C PRO A 359 26.96 -22.83 36.69
N HIS A 360 27.31 -22.34 37.88
CA HIS A 360 26.97 -22.94 39.18
C HIS A 360 25.60 -22.48 39.74
N HIS A 361 24.87 -21.65 38.99
CA HIS A 361 23.53 -21.23 39.40
C HIS A 361 22.60 -22.45 39.48
N ILE A 362 21.84 -22.55 40.56
CA ILE A 362 20.90 -23.65 40.78
C ILE A 362 19.57 -23.31 40.12
N VAL A 363 19.10 -24.19 39.24
CA VAL A 363 17.87 -23.99 38.46
C VAL A 363 16.66 -24.65 39.11
N ARG A 364 15.47 -24.16 38.78
CA ARG A 364 14.19 -24.78 39.12
C ARG A 364 13.41 -25.24 37.90
N ALA A 365 12.67 -26.33 38.04
CA ALA A 365 11.82 -26.86 36.98
C ALA A 365 10.88 -25.77 36.43
N GLY A 366 10.81 -25.66 35.10
CA GLY A 366 9.98 -24.67 34.41
C GLY A 366 10.57 -23.26 34.32
N GLU A 367 11.70 -22.97 34.98
CA GLU A 367 12.44 -21.73 34.73
C GLU A 367 12.89 -21.65 33.27
N ARG A 368 13.04 -20.42 32.79
CA ARG A 368 13.42 -20.13 31.40
C ARG A 368 14.64 -19.23 31.36
N TYR A 369 15.63 -19.69 30.59
CA TYR A 369 16.86 -18.98 30.27
C TYR A 369 16.93 -18.75 28.76
N LEU A 370 17.92 -17.95 28.33
CA LEU A 370 18.16 -17.64 26.93
C LEU A 370 19.60 -18.02 26.58
N ARG A 371 19.78 -18.65 25.42
CA ARG A 371 21.08 -18.88 24.80
C ARG A 371 21.28 -17.83 23.73
N LEU A 372 22.29 -16.98 23.89
CA LEU A 372 22.67 -15.95 22.93
C LEU A 372 23.61 -16.56 21.88
N LEU A 373 23.18 -16.50 20.62
CA LEU A 373 24.01 -16.77 19.45
C LEU A 373 24.31 -15.43 18.78
N PRO A 374 25.49 -14.83 19.07
CA PRO A 374 25.80 -13.49 18.59
C PRO A 374 26.16 -13.50 17.11
N ALA A 375 25.86 -12.38 16.43
CA ALA A 375 26.22 -12.14 15.04
C ALA A 375 25.89 -13.30 14.08
N MET A 376 24.75 -13.97 14.29
CA MET A 376 24.25 -15.03 13.43
C MET A 376 23.96 -14.47 12.03
N VAL A 377 24.46 -15.17 11.02
CA VAL A 377 24.09 -14.96 9.61
C VAL A 377 23.44 -16.23 9.13
N GLU A 378 22.23 -16.10 8.58
CA GLU A 378 21.48 -17.22 8.03
C GLU A 378 21.87 -17.46 6.57
N PRO A 379 21.82 -18.72 6.10
CA PRO A 379 22.06 -19.01 4.69
C PRO A 379 21.05 -18.30 3.78
N THR A 380 21.48 -18.05 2.55
CA THR A 380 20.64 -17.49 1.48
C THR A 380 19.45 -18.43 1.19
N VAL A 381 18.30 -17.83 0.90
CA VAL A 381 17.07 -18.52 0.50
C VAL A 381 16.50 -17.86 -0.75
N ASN A 382 15.69 -18.58 -1.52
CA ASN A 382 14.89 -17.98 -2.57
C ASN A 382 13.65 -17.33 -1.92
N ALA A 383 13.50 -16.02 -2.08
CA ALA A 383 12.41 -15.24 -1.52
C ALA A 383 11.42 -14.69 -2.57
N ASP A 384 11.41 -15.23 -3.79
CA ASP A 384 10.40 -14.92 -4.83
C ASP A 384 9.02 -15.53 -4.48
N ILE A 385 8.42 -15.03 -3.40
CA ILE A 385 7.11 -15.45 -2.90
C ILE A 385 6.03 -14.77 -3.74
N ARG A 386 5.22 -15.57 -4.45
CA ARG A 386 4.17 -15.05 -5.33
C ARG A 386 2.79 -15.30 -4.75
N LEU A 387 2.09 -14.23 -4.40
CA LEU A 387 0.68 -14.32 -3.99
C LEU A 387 -0.20 -14.53 -5.22
N LEU A 388 -1.15 -15.47 -5.11
CA LEU A 388 -2.14 -15.79 -6.12
C LEU A 388 -3.54 -15.26 -5.75
N HIS A 389 -3.82 -15.19 -4.45
CA HIS A 389 -5.13 -14.78 -3.93
C HIS A 389 -5.00 -14.15 -2.55
N GLU A 390 -5.80 -13.12 -2.27
CA GLU A 390 -5.91 -12.50 -0.94
C GLU A 390 -7.34 -11.99 -0.71
N ASP A 391 -7.96 -12.41 0.39
CA ASP A 391 -9.27 -11.91 0.83
C ASP A 391 -9.32 -11.64 2.35
N GLU A 392 -10.52 -11.56 2.91
CA GLU A 392 -10.73 -11.32 4.35
C GLU A 392 -10.24 -12.46 5.24
N ALA A 393 -10.16 -13.68 4.73
CA ALA A 393 -9.90 -14.89 5.52
C ALA A 393 -8.57 -15.56 5.20
N ILE A 394 -8.18 -15.61 3.92
CA ILE A 394 -7.04 -16.38 3.44
C ILE A 394 -6.12 -15.59 2.51
N ILE A 395 -4.90 -16.10 2.42
CA ILE A 395 -3.89 -15.76 1.43
C ILE A 395 -3.45 -17.09 0.81
N VAL A 396 -3.42 -17.18 -0.51
CA VAL A 396 -2.85 -18.32 -1.22
C VAL A 396 -1.62 -17.82 -1.96
N LEU A 397 -0.50 -18.50 -1.76
CA LEU A 397 0.78 -18.14 -2.35
C LEU A 397 1.47 -19.36 -2.95
N GLU A 398 2.34 -19.10 -3.91
CA GLU A 398 3.34 -20.01 -4.42
C GLU A 398 4.64 -19.79 -3.63
N LYS A 399 5.06 -20.81 -2.88
CA LYS A 399 6.31 -20.81 -2.14
C LYS A 399 7.46 -21.17 -3.09
N PRO A 400 8.51 -20.34 -3.18
CA PRO A 400 9.72 -20.71 -3.90
C PRO A 400 10.54 -21.75 -3.10
N ALA A 401 11.64 -22.21 -3.68
CA ALA A 401 12.61 -23.08 -3.01
C ALA A 401 14.04 -22.63 -3.36
N PRO A 402 15.01 -22.81 -2.45
CA PRO A 402 14.84 -23.23 -1.05
C PRO A 402 14.24 -22.10 -0.19
N LEU A 403 13.17 -22.38 0.57
CA LEU A 403 12.59 -21.45 1.55
C LEU A 403 11.91 -22.23 2.68
N PRO A 404 12.45 -22.22 3.91
CA PRO A 404 11.81 -22.83 5.08
C PRO A 404 10.48 -22.16 5.45
N MET A 405 9.52 -22.96 5.93
CA MET A 405 8.21 -22.45 6.33
C MET A 405 8.23 -21.62 7.61
N HIS A 406 9.01 -22.06 8.60
CA HIS A 406 9.09 -21.51 9.96
C HIS A 406 10.52 -21.64 10.50
N ALA A 407 10.80 -20.95 11.61
CA ALA A 407 12.11 -21.01 12.26
C ALA A 407 12.47 -22.45 12.68
N GLY A 408 13.68 -22.88 12.35
CA GLY A 408 14.20 -24.20 12.64
C GLY A 408 15.63 -24.37 12.10
N GLY A 409 16.46 -25.09 12.86
CA GLY A 409 17.87 -25.31 12.51
C GLY A 409 18.63 -23.99 12.32
N ARG A 410 19.24 -23.82 11.15
CA ARG A 410 20.03 -22.62 10.76
C ARG A 410 19.21 -21.46 10.21
N PHE A 411 17.87 -21.55 10.22
CA PHE A 411 16.97 -20.54 9.68
C PHE A 411 16.00 -20.05 10.74
N ASN A 412 15.83 -18.73 10.84
CA ASN A 412 14.96 -18.09 11.82
C ASN A 412 14.20 -16.91 11.17
N ARG A 413 14.92 -15.96 10.57
CA ARG A 413 14.36 -14.82 9.84
C ARG A 413 14.20 -15.08 8.34
N ASN A 414 15.05 -15.90 7.74
CA ASN A 414 14.94 -16.33 6.33
C ASN A 414 13.89 -17.45 6.19
N THR A 415 12.67 -17.18 6.62
CA THR A 415 11.55 -18.13 6.61
C THR A 415 10.28 -17.46 6.10
N LEU A 416 9.41 -18.24 5.43
CA LEU A 416 8.14 -17.74 4.91
C LEU A 416 7.32 -17.05 6.00
N GLN A 417 7.20 -17.67 7.18
CA GLN A 417 6.44 -17.12 8.30
C GLN A 417 6.99 -15.76 8.78
N TYR A 418 8.32 -15.62 8.92
CA TYR A 418 8.91 -14.36 9.35
C TYR A 418 8.66 -13.24 8.33
N ILE A 419 8.89 -13.53 7.03
CA ILE A 419 8.68 -12.57 5.94
C ILE A 419 7.22 -12.12 5.89
N LEU A 420 6.27 -13.05 5.94
CA LEU A 420 4.83 -12.70 5.96
C LEU A 420 4.46 -11.89 7.20
N HIS A 421 5.05 -12.16 8.37
CA HIS A 421 4.79 -11.36 9.57
C HIS A 421 5.31 -9.94 9.43
N GLN A 422 6.42 -9.70 8.74
CA GLN A 422 6.90 -8.34 8.46
C GLN A 422 5.94 -7.60 7.52
N VAL A 423 5.53 -8.25 6.43
CA VAL A 423 4.71 -7.65 5.35
C VAL A 423 3.28 -7.33 5.79
N TYR A 424 2.72 -8.10 6.73
CA TYR A 424 1.33 -8.00 7.15
C TYR A 424 1.12 -7.35 8.52
N GLN A 425 2.13 -6.71 9.12
CA GLN A 425 1.99 -6.03 10.41
C GLN A 425 0.77 -5.08 10.46
N PRO A 426 0.01 -5.03 11.57
CA PRO A 426 0.19 -5.79 12.83
C PRO A 426 -0.43 -7.21 12.81
N GLN A 427 -0.97 -7.64 11.67
CA GLN A 427 -1.56 -8.97 11.54
C GLN A 427 -0.46 -10.04 11.56
N LYS A 428 -0.83 -11.24 12.02
CA LYS A 428 0.08 -12.40 12.08
C LYS A 428 -0.53 -13.56 11.31
N PRO A 429 -0.45 -13.55 9.96
CA PRO A 429 -0.93 -14.65 9.14
C PRO A 429 -0.30 -15.99 9.55
N ARG A 430 -1.05 -17.08 9.39
CA ARG A 430 -0.68 -18.41 9.87
C ARG A 430 -0.76 -19.44 8.75
N PRO A 431 0.36 -20.07 8.36
CA PRO A 431 0.32 -21.20 7.43
C PRO A 431 -0.62 -22.30 7.96
N CYS A 432 -1.53 -22.78 7.11
CA CYS A 432 -2.49 -23.82 7.45
C CYS A 432 -1.94 -25.24 7.25
N HIS A 433 -0.84 -25.35 6.51
CA HIS A 433 -0.07 -26.57 6.30
C HIS A 433 1.40 -26.20 6.03
N ARG A 434 2.25 -27.21 5.85
CA ARG A 434 3.68 -27.04 5.57
C ARG A 434 4.07 -27.68 4.25
N LEU A 435 5.07 -27.11 3.61
CA LEU A 435 5.90 -27.74 2.59
C LEU A 435 7.32 -27.89 3.13
N ASP A 436 8.10 -28.81 2.58
CA ASP A 436 9.52 -28.89 2.88
C ASP A 436 10.25 -27.67 2.30
N ALA A 437 11.44 -27.35 2.84
CA ALA A 437 12.18 -26.16 2.44
C ALA A 437 12.46 -26.15 0.93
N ASN A 438 12.80 -27.31 0.35
CA ASN A 438 13.14 -27.46 -1.06
C ASN A 438 11.92 -27.69 -1.98
N THR A 439 10.72 -27.87 -1.43
CA THR A 439 9.49 -28.08 -2.22
C THR A 439 8.91 -26.73 -2.61
N THR A 440 8.57 -26.56 -3.90
CA THR A 440 7.89 -25.36 -4.42
C THR A 440 6.38 -25.54 -4.45
N GLY A 441 5.62 -24.46 -4.63
CA GLY A 441 4.20 -24.52 -4.97
C GLY A 441 3.26 -23.99 -3.87
N LEU A 442 1.99 -24.38 -3.98
CA LEU A 442 0.89 -23.76 -3.23
C LEU A 442 0.99 -23.92 -1.72
N VAL A 443 0.81 -22.80 -1.01
CA VAL A 443 0.66 -22.71 0.44
C VAL A 443 -0.57 -21.87 0.77
N ILE A 444 -1.42 -22.40 1.65
CA ILE A 444 -2.58 -21.69 2.20
C ILE A 444 -2.19 -21.08 3.54
N VAL A 445 -2.38 -19.78 3.68
CA VAL A 445 -2.13 -19.00 4.89
C VAL A 445 -3.43 -18.33 5.32
N ALA A 446 -3.84 -18.51 6.57
CA ALA A 446 -5.01 -17.85 7.12
C ALA A 446 -4.63 -16.51 7.76
N ARG A 447 -5.48 -15.48 7.63
CA ARG A 447 -5.24 -14.16 8.23
C ARG A 447 -5.38 -14.16 9.75
N THR A 448 -6.16 -15.08 10.32
CA THR A 448 -6.43 -15.17 11.76
C THR A 448 -6.24 -16.57 12.30
N ARG A 449 -6.11 -16.69 13.63
CA ARG A 449 -6.07 -17.99 14.34
C ARG A 449 -7.37 -18.78 14.15
N HIS A 450 -8.52 -18.10 14.11
CA HIS A 450 -9.81 -18.73 13.91
C HIS A 450 -9.89 -19.42 12.54
N PHE A 451 -9.56 -18.69 11.46
CA PHE A 451 -9.57 -19.25 10.10
C PHE A 451 -8.52 -20.35 9.92
N ALA A 452 -7.34 -20.20 10.54
CA ALA A 452 -6.32 -21.24 10.54
C ALA A 452 -6.84 -22.57 11.12
N GLY A 453 -7.54 -22.52 12.26
CA GLY A 453 -8.11 -23.72 12.89
C GLY A 453 -9.13 -24.44 12.01
N ASN A 454 -9.97 -23.68 11.30
CA ASN A 454 -10.98 -24.24 10.37
C ASN A 454 -10.31 -25.00 9.21
N ILE A 455 -9.25 -24.43 8.62
CA ILE A 455 -8.55 -25.06 7.49
C ILE A 455 -7.66 -26.22 7.97
N GLN A 456 -6.91 -26.05 9.06
CA GLN A 456 -6.06 -27.10 9.65
C GLN A 456 -6.86 -28.35 9.99
N THR A 457 -8.09 -28.20 10.48
CA THR A 457 -9.00 -29.32 10.74
C THR A 457 -9.34 -30.09 9.46
N GLN A 458 -9.51 -29.42 8.32
CA GLN A 458 -9.75 -30.08 7.04
C GLN A 458 -8.53 -30.91 6.60
N PHE A 459 -7.32 -30.38 6.78
CA PHE A 459 -6.08 -31.14 6.53
C PHE A 459 -5.98 -32.37 7.44
N ALA A 460 -6.25 -32.21 8.73
CA ALA A 460 -6.19 -33.31 9.70
C ALA A 460 -7.22 -34.41 9.41
N GLN A 461 -8.38 -34.05 8.86
CA GLN A 461 -9.45 -34.97 8.46
C GLN A 461 -9.30 -35.54 7.04
N GLY A 462 -8.24 -35.19 6.30
CA GLY A 462 -8.05 -35.66 4.91
C GLY A 462 -9.05 -35.09 3.90
N LYS A 463 -9.74 -33.98 4.23
CA LYS A 463 -10.75 -33.35 3.37
C LYS A 463 -10.18 -32.40 2.31
N VAL A 464 -8.88 -32.12 2.38
CA VAL A 464 -8.18 -31.26 1.42
C VAL A 464 -7.58 -32.12 0.33
N ALA A 465 -8.05 -31.94 -0.91
CA ALA A 465 -7.45 -32.58 -2.08
C ALA A 465 -6.17 -31.84 -2.46
N LYS A 466 -5.06 -32.56 -2.56
CA LYS A 466 -3.74 -32.02 -2.91
C LYS A 466 -3.17 -32.80 -4.08
N THR A 467 -2.65 -32.10 -5.07
CA THR A 467 -1.99 -32.70 -6.23
C THR A 467 -0.59 -32.11 -6.37
N TYR A 468 0.41 -32.97 -6.44
CA TYR A 468 1.81 -32.62 -6.63
C TYR A 468 2.29 -33.13 -7.98
N LEU A 469 3.24 -32.43 -8.57
CA LEU A 469 4.05 -32.93 -9.68
C LEU A 469 5.42 -33.32 -9.13
N ALA A 470 5.97 -34.44 -9.60
CA ALA A 470 7.33 -34.87 -9.30
C ALA A 470 8.02 -35.41 -10.54
N ARG A 471 9.31 -35.10 -10.72
CA ARG A 471 10.17 -35.78 -11.70
C ARG A 471 11.06 -36.77 -10.97
N VAL A 472 10.98 -38.04 -11.34
CA VAL A 472 11.64 -39.16 -10.65
C VAL A 472 12.63 -39.89 -11.54
N HIS A 473 13.62 -40.51 -10.91
CA HIS A 473 14.54 -41.41 -11.58
C HIS A 473 13.85 -42.73 -11.97
N GLY A 474 14.16 -43.21 -13.17
CA GLY A 474 13.62 -44.46 -13.71
C GLY A 474 12.20 -44.34 -14.25
N HIS A 475 11.71 -45.46 -14.78
CA HIS A 475 10.38 -45.59 -15.37
C HIS A 475 9.54 -46.55 -14.54
N PRO A 476 8.56 -46.07 -13.76
CA PRO A 476 7.59 -46.95 -13.12
C PRO A 476 6.90 -47.82 -14.18
N THR A 477 6.79 -49.12 -13.90
CA THR A 477 6.23 -50.11 -14.84
C THR A 477 4.72 -49.92 -15.04
N ALA A 478 4.00 -49.61 -13.97
CA ALA A 478 2.57 -49.30 -14.01
C ALA A 478 2.31 -47.80 -14.20
N ASP A 479 1.25 -47.46 -14.95
CA ASP A 479 0.81 -46.07 -15.12
C ASP A 479 0.17 -45.48 -13.87
N SER A 480 -0.24 -46.33 -12.92
CA SER A 480 -0.76 -45.92 -11.61
C SER A 480 -0.31 -46.90 -10.54
N PHE A 481 0.16 -46.37 -9.42
CA PHE A 481 0.66 -47.14 -8.28
C PHE A 481 0.46 -46.35 -6.99
N HIS A 482 0.72 -46.96 -5.84
CA HIS A 482 0.57 -46.30 -4.54
C HIS A 482 1.61 -46.84 -3.55
N SER A 483 1.82 -46.10 -2.46
CA SER A 483 2.54 -46.59 -1.28
C SER A 483 1.71 -46.31 -0.03
N GLU A 484 1.70 -47.29 0.87
CA GLU A 484 1.11 -47.20 2.21
C GLU A 484 2.16 -47.31 3.33
N ALA A 485 3.44 -47.24 2.97
CA ALA A 485 4.52 -47.46 3.91
C ALA A 485 4.44 -46.46 5.08
N PRO A 486 4.37 -46.95 6.33
CA PRO A 486 4.26 -46.10 7.51
C PRO A 486 5.56 -45.32 7.74
N ILE A 487 5.43 -44.06 8.20
CA ILE A 487 6.58 -43.15 8.33
C ILE A 487 6.87 -42.87 9.80
N SER A 488 8.14 -42.96 10.19
CA SER A 488 8.61 -42.72 11.55
C SER A 488 8.22 -41.34 12.07
N ASP A 489 7.90 -41.23 13.37
CA ASP A 489 7.65 -39.92 14.00
C ASP A 489 8.97 -39.28 14.48
N VAL A 490 9.95 -40.13 14.85
CA VAL A 490 11.28 -39.73 15.32
C VAL A 490 12.17 -39.34 14.14
N PRO A 491 12.84 -38.18 14.18
CA PRO A 491 13.82 -37.81 13.17
C PRO A 491 15.03 -38.75 13.16
N GLY A 492 15.42 -39.21 11.98
CA GLY A 492 16.71 -39.84 11.73
C GLY A 492 17.85 -38.82 11.65
N ALA A 493 19.01 -39.26 11.15
CA ALA A 493 20.15 -38.37 10.92
C ALA A 493 19.75 -37.13 10.12
N LEU A 494 20.26 -35.97 10.54
CA LEU A 494 19.97 -34.66 9.95
C LEU A 494 18.49 -34.24 9.99
N GLY A 495 17.57 -35.02 10.58
CA GLY A 495 16.14 -34.72 10.59
C GLY A 495 15.35 -35.44 9.49
N SER A 496 15.95 -36.41 8.80
CA SER A 496 15.26 -37.28 7.84
C SER A 496 14.14 -38.09 8.52
N ARG A 497 13.30 -38.75 7.72
CA ARG A 497 12.32 -39.72 8.20
C ARG A 497 12.52 -41.00 7.42
N ASP A 498 12.15 -42.12 8.04
CA ASP A 498 12.33 -43.45 7.46
C ASP A 498 11.00 -44.21 7.52
N VAL A 499 10.95 -45.34 6.81
CA VAL A 499 9.86 -46.30 6.91
C VAL A 499 10.03 -47.09 8.21
N ASP A 500 8.97 -47.16 9.00
CA ASP A 500 8.95 -47.86 10.28
C ASP A 500 7.66 -48.69 10.35
N GLU A 501 7.78 -49.98 10.01
CA GLU A 501 6.64 -50.91 9.94
C GLU A 501 6.05 -51.21 11.33
N ASP A 502 6.82 -51.04 12.40
CA ASP A 502 6.42 -51.41 13.76
C ASP A 502 5.78 -50.24 14.51
N GLN A 503 6.34 -49.04 14.40
CA GLN A 503 5.93 -47.84 15.16
C GLN A 503 5.62 -46.62 14.29
N GLY A 504 5.75 -46.74 12.97
CA GLY A 504 5.50 -45.65 12.04
C GLY A 504 4.03 -45.26 11.97
N ARG A 505 3.80 -44.00 11.60
CA ARG A 505 2.46 -43.46 11.42
C ARG A 505 1.94 -43.80 10.03
N SER A 506 0.71 -44.32 9.96
CA SER A 506 0.04 -44.59 8.70
C SER A 506 0.11 -43.38 7.74
N ALA A 507 0.53 -43.68 6.51
CA ALA A 507 0.69 -42.74 5.43
C ALA A 507 0.28 -43.39 4.11
N ARG A 508 -0.46 -42.67 3.25
CA ARG A 508 -0.85 -43.16 1.92
C ARG A 508 -0.66 -42.08 0.87
N THR A 509 -0.03 -42.46 -0.24
CA THR A 509 0.15 -41.61 -1.43
C THR A 509 -0.21 -42.38 -2.69
N GLU A 510 -1.02 -41.78 -3.55
CA GLU A 510 -1.36 -42.33 -4.87
C GLU A 510 -0.55 -41.62 -5.95
N PHE A 511 -0.04 -42.39 -6.90
CA PHE A 511 0.81 -41.90 -7.97
C PHE A 511 0.24 -42.27 -9.34
N ARG A 512 0.40 -41.36 -10.30
CA ARG A 512 0.06 -41.58 -11.70
C ARG A 512 1.18 -41.08 -12.60
N VAL A 513 1.67 -41.92 -13.49
CA VAL A 513 2.67 -41.53 -14.48
C VAL A 513 2.00 -40.64 -15.52
N LEU A 514 2.56 -39.44 -15.73
CA LEU A 514 2.07 -38.49 -16.74
C LEU A 514 2.88 -38.62 -18.03
N ARG A 515 4.20 -38.77 -17.91
CA ARG A 515 5.12 -38.89 -19.05
C ARG A 515 6.37 -39.65 -18.63
N ARG A 516 6.85 -40.55 -19.50
CA ARG A 516 8.17 -41.20 -19.38
C ARG A 516 9.11 -40.51 -20.37
N GLU A 517 10.23 -40.00 -19.88
CA GLU A 517 11.17 -39.20 -20.66
C GLU A 517 12.26 -40.08 -21.28
N ALA A 518 12.81 -39.61 -22.41
CA ALA A 518 13.89 -40.30 -23.12
C ALA A 518 15.21 -40.33 -22.33
N ASP A 519 15.40 -39.43 -21.36
CA ASP A 519 16.57 -39.38 -20.48
C ASP A 519 16.54 -40.41 -19.33
N GLY A 520 15.53 -41.29 -19.30
CA GLY A 520 15.36 -42.30 -18.27
C GLY A 520 14.62 -41.81 -17.01
N SER A 521 14.12 -40.57 -16.99
CA SER A 521 13.26 -40.05 -15.92
C SER A 521 11.77 -40.17 -16.23
N SER A 522 10.91 -39.96 -15.23
CA SER A 522 9.45 -39.89 -15.43
C SER A 522 8.87 -38.68 -14.72
N LEU A 523 7.94 -37.99 -15.39
CA LEU A 523 7.04 -37.03 -14.74
C LEU A 523 5.84 -37.78 -14.19
N ILE A 524 5.57 -37.59 -12.90
CA ILE A 524 4.46 -38.21 -12.20
C ILE A 524 3.63 -37.18 -11.44
N GLU A 525 2.35 -37.50 -11.30
CA GLU A 525 1.43 -36.84 -10.39
C GLU A 525 1.38 -37.63 -9.08
N ALA A 526 1.45 -36.93 -7.94
CA ALA A 526 1.34 -37.52 -6.61
C ALA A 526 0.18 -36.88 -5.83
N ARG A 527 -0.69 -37.72 -5.24
CA ARG A 527 -1.84 -37.34 -4.42
C ARG A 527 -1.69 -37.93 -3.02
N PRO A 528 -1.12 -37.17 -2.07
CA PRO A 528 -0.97 -37.64 -0.70
C PRO A 528 -2.31 -37.54 0.04
N ILE A 529 -2.85 -38.68 0.46
CA ILE A 529 -4.09 -38.76 1.25
C ILE A 529 -3.82 -38.28 2.68
N THR A 530 -2.66 -38.65 3.23
CA THR A 530 -2.13 -38.16 4.51
C THR A 530 -1.15 -37.00 4.33
N GLY A 531 -0.52 -36.52 5.41
CA GLY A 531 0.44 -35.41 5.37
C GLY A 531 1.58 -35.57 6.37
N ARG A 532 2.41 -36.60 6.22
CA ARG A 532 3.62 -36.80 7.03
C ARG A 532 4.80 -36.02 6.46
N THR A 533 5.78 -35.72 7.30
CA THR A 533 7.03 -35.06 6.89
C THR A 533 7.73 -35.92 5.82
N ASN A 534 8.19 -35.31 4.73
CA ASN A 534 8.85 -35.97 3.61
C ASN A 534 8.05 -37.11 2.92
N GLN A 535 6.74 -37.23 3.14
CA GLN A 535 5.95 -38.41 2.75
C GLN A 535 6.11 -38.84 1.29
N ILE A 536 5.91 -37.90 0.35
CA ILE A 536 6.00 -38.21 -1.09
C ILE A 536 7.42 -38.68 -1.46
N ARG A 537 8.44 -38.04 -0.87
CA ARG A 537 9.86 -38.31 -1.15
C ARG A 537 10.24 -39.71 -0.68
N ILE A 538 9.85 -40.08 0.55
CA ILE A 538 10.13 -41.41 1.13
C ILE A 538 9.40 -42.50 0.37
N HIS A 539 8.11 -42.32 0.09
CA HIS A 539 7.32 -43.31 -0.64
C HIS A 539 7.91 -43.60 -2.02
N LEU A 540 8.32 -42.57 -2.75
CA LEU A 540 8.95 -42.73 -4.06
C LEU A 540 10.35 -43.36 -3.97
N TRP A 541 11.15 -42.96 -2.98
CA TRP A 541 12.48 -43.51 -2.74
C TRP A 541 12.45 -45.01 -2.37
N GLN A 542 11.53 -45.41 -1.48
CA GLN A 542 11.32 -46.81 -1.11
C GLN A 542 10.91 -47.67 -2.32
N LEU A 543 10.08 -47.11 -3.20
CA LEU A 543 9.67 -47.76 -4.45
C LEU A 543 10.77 -47.78 -5.53
N GLY A 544 11.96 -47.25 -5.24
CA GLY A 544 13.10 -47.22 -6.18
C GLY A 544 13.08 -46.07 -7.18
N HIS A 545 12.21 -45.08 -6.99
CA HIS A 545 11.98 -43.95 -7.89
C HIS A 545 12.26 -42.60 -7.20
N SER A 546 13.49 -42.39 -6.71
CA SER A 546 13.86 -41.13 -6.03
C SER A 546 13.56 -39.90 -6.89
N ILE A 547 13.20 -38.79 -6.24
CA ILE A 547 12.92 -37.53 -6.92
C ILE A 547 14.24 -36.91 -7.38
N ILE A 548 14.28 -36.40 -8.61
CA ILE A 548 15.44 -35.69 -9.15
C ILE A 548 15.71 -34.44 -8.30
N GLY A 549 16.98 -34.22 -7.95
CA GLY A 549 17.41 -33.10 -7.11
C GLY A 549 17.08 -33.24 -5.62
N ASP A 550 16.68 -34.43 -5.14
CA ASP A 550 16.50 -34.67 -3.72
C ASP A 550 17.85 -34.79 -2.99
N PRO A 551 18.19 -33.92 -2.02
CA PRO A 551 19.48 -33.97 -1.34
C PRO A 551 19.54 -35.00 -0.21
N VAL A 552 18.41 -35.60 0.18
CA VAL A 552 18.32 -36.56 1.30
C VAL A 552 18.08 -37.97 0.80
N TYR A 553 17.12 -38.17 -0.09
CA TYR A 553 16.69 -39.50 -0.54
C TYR A 553 17.25 -39.80 -1.94
N LEU A 554 18.50 -40.29 -1.98
CA LEU A 554 19.29 -40.45 -3.20
C LEU A 554 18.99 -41.76 -3.94
N PRO A 555 19.30 -41.86 -5.24
CA PRO A 555 19.19 -43.12 -6.00
C PRO A 555 19.93 -44.29 -5.32
N GLY A 556 19.44 -45.51 -5.54
CA GLY A 556 20.04 -46.72 -4.94
C GLY A 556 19.80 -46.86 -3.44
N GLN A 557 18.77 -46.21 -2.90
CA GLN A 557 18.44 -46.21 -1.47
C GLN A 557 19.56 -45.68 -0.57
N ALA A 558 20.36 -44.74 -1.08
CA ALA A 558 21.35 -44.02 -0.29
C ALA A 558 20.72 -42.80 0.41
N VAL A 559 21.28 -42.42 1.56
CA VAL A 559 20.88 -41.24 2.33
C VAL A 559 21.96 -40.17 2.20
N GLY A 560 21.57 -38.98 1.77
CA GLY A 560 22.48 -37.83 1.65
C GLY A 560 22.78 -37.14 2.98
N ASP A 561 23.69 -36.16 2.93
CA ASP A 561 24.21 -35.44 4.09
C ASP A 561 23.65 -34.00 4.25
N THR A 562 22.79 -33.58 3.32
CA THR A 562 22.31 -32.20 3.23
C THR A 562 20.77 -32.14 3.24
N GLN A 563 20.19 -31.27 4.06
CA GLN A 563 18.73 -31.12 4.16
C GLN A 563 18.15 -30.03 3.25
N THR A 564 18.74 -28.84 3.30
CA THR A 564 18.28 -27.66 2.55
C THR A 564 19.30 -27.32 1.50
N LEU A 565 18.87 -27.32 0.24
CA LEU A 565 19.70 -26.96 -0.91
C LEU A 565 20.14 -25.49 -0.83
N ASP A 566 21.25 -25.17 -1.46
CA ASP A 566 21.64 -23.80 -1.74
C ASP A 566 20.87 -23.28 -2.97
N THR A 567 20.80 -21.95 -3.16
CA THR A 567 20.03 -21.35 -4.26
C THR A 567 20.57 -21.68 -5.64
N GLU A 568 21.86 -22.04 -5.74
CA GLU A 568 22.54 -22.38 -6.99
C GLU A 568 22.51 -23.88 -7.31
N SER A 569 21.99 -24.71 -6.40
CA SER A 569 21.88 -26.15 -6.62
C SER A 569 20.72 -26.49 -7.56
N ASP A 570 20.83 -27.62 -8.26
CA ASP A 570 19.69 -28.18 -9.00
C ASP A 570 18.49 -28.36 -8.07
N PRO A 571 17.28 -27.91 -8.47
CA PRO A 571 16.13 -27.90 -7.59
C PRO A 571 15.60 -29.32 -7.36
N LEU A 572 15.06 -29.56 -6.17
CA LEU A 572 14.18 -30.71 -5.94
C LEU A 572 12.98 -30.60 -6.89
N CYS A 573 12.85 -31.54 -7.83
CA CYS A 573 11.75 -31.61 -8.79
C CYS A 573 10.46 -32.13 -8.14
N LEU A 574 9.97 -31.44 -7.10
CA LEU A 574 8.71 -31.67 -6.42
C LEU A 574 7.96 -30.35 -6.24
N HIS A 575 6.72 -30.30 -6.70
CA HIS A 575 5.93 -29.08 -6.77
C HIS A 575 4.47 -29.29 -6.35
N ALA A 576 4.00 -28.52 -5.38
CA ALA A 576 2.60 -28.51 -4.94
C ALA A 576 1.71 -27.75 -5.95
N TRP A 577 1.11 -28.49 -6.88
CA TRP A 577 0.49 -27.92 -8.09
C TRP A 577 -0.96 -27.48 -7.89
N LYS A 578 -1.80 -28.30 -7.24
CA LYS A 578 -3.23 -27.99 -7.02
C LYS A 578 -3.66 -28.26 -5.60
N VAL A 579 -4.55 -27.41 -5.09
CA VAL A 579 -5.21 -27.62 -3.81
C VAL A 579 -6.70 -27.29 -3.90
N THR A 580 -7.54 -28.10 -3.24
CA THR A 580 -8.97 -27.84 -3.12
C THR A 580 -9.42 -28.06 -1.68
N PHE A 581 -10.13 -27.08 -1.13
CA PHE A 581 -10.58 -27.07 0.26
C PHE A 581 -11.87 -26.26 0.41
N THR A 582 -12.53 -26.40 1.56
CA THR A 582 -13.70 -25.57 1.90
C THR A 582 -13.23 -24.23 2.47
N HIS A 583 -13.60 -23.14 1.81
CA HIS A 583 -13.23 -21.79 2.22
C HIS A 583 -13.77 -21.47 3.63
N PRO A 584 -12.95 -20.95 4.57
CA PRO A 584 -13.34 -20.87 5.97
C PRO A 584 -14.41 -19.81 6.27
N LEU A 585 -14.55 -18.79 5.42
CA LEU A 585 -15.57 -17.74 5.55
C LEU A 585 -16.84 -18.08 4.77
N THR A 586 -16.76 -18.11 3.43
CA THR A 586 -17.88 -18.39 2.52
C THR A 586 -18.43 -19.81 2.57
N LYS A 587 -17.70 -20.79 3.14
CA LYS A 587 -18.07 -22.22 3.19
C LYS A 587 -18.22 -22.91 1.82
N GLN A 588 -17.83 -22.26 0.74
CA GLN A 588 -17.84 -22.83 -0.60
C GLN A 588 -16.53 -23.59 -0.89
N SER A 589 -16.56 -24.48 -1.89
CA SER A 589 -15.35 -25.14 -2.37
C SER A 589 -14.45 -24.14 -3.09
N ALA A 590 -13.21 -24.00 -2.64
CA ALA A 590 -12.19 -23.16 -3.25
C ALA A 590 -11.12 -24.04 -3.91
N HIS A 591 -10.76 -23.71 -5.16
CA HIS A 591 -9.78 -24.43 -5.96
C HIS A 591 -8.68 -23.47 -6.40
N PHE A 592 -7.43 -23.87 -6.19
CA PHE A 592 -6.26 -23.11 -6.64
C PHE A 592 -5.29 -24.02 -7.38
N GLU A 593 -4.71 -23.46 -8.43
CA GLU A 593 -3.71 -24.09 -9.31
C GLU A 593 -2.62 -23.06 -9.60
N THR A 594 -1.37 -23.52 -9.61
CA THR A 594 -0.23 -22.72 -10.04
C THR A 594 0.29 -23.19 -11.40
N THR A 595 1.10 -22.36 -12.06
CA THR A 595 1.79 -22.70 -13.29
C THR A 595 2.74 -23.87 -13.06
N ARG A 596 2.85 -24.78 -14.02
CA ARG A 596 3.80 -25.89 -13.93
C ARG A 596 5.24 -25.35 -13.97
N PRO A 597 6.16 -25.89 -13.16
CA PRO A 597 7.57 -25.52 -13.22
C PRO A 597 8.20 -25.99 -14.54
N ALA A 598 9.27 -25.33 -14.99
CA ALA A 598 9.89 -25.61 -16.28
C ALA A 598 10.39 -27.05 -16.48
N TRP A 599 10.66 -27.78 -15.39
CA TRP A 599 11.09 -29.17 -15.44
C TRP A 599 9.95 -30.19 -15.63
N ALA A 600 8.68 -29.75 -15.60
CA ALA A 600 7.46 -30.59 -15.64
C ALA A 600 6.69 -30.48 -16.96
#